data_AF-A0A9P0E0P7-F1
#
_entry.id   AF-A0A9P0E0P7-F1
#
_cell.length_a   1.000
_cell.length_b   1.000
_cell.length_c   1.000
_cell.angle_alpha   90.00
_cell.angle_beta   90.00
_cell.angle_gamma   90.00
#
_symmetry.space_group_name_H-M   'P 1'
#
loop_
_entity.id
_entity.type
_entity.pdbx_description
1 polymer ?
#
loop_
_entity_poly.entity_id
_entity_poly.type
_entity_poly.pdbx_seq_one_letter_code
_entity_poly.pdbx_strand_id
1 'polypeptide(L)'
;MDPAQFKLLMEAFQQQQQALIKEVSNQFQAQIQTMVQSTQAQQAGLTDKTKIGQLLCASIGSDHYNSMEAFLGPDNPLKSLDYDILVGEFKKMLIPK
;
A
#
# COMPACT_ATOMS: atom_id res chain seq x y z
N MET A 1 22.38 -18.77 -51.97
CA MET A 1 22.45 -19.02 -50.53
C MET A 1 22.29 -20.53 -50.33
N ASP A 2 23.23 -21.16 -49.63
CA ASP A 2 23.18 -22.59 -49.33
C ASP A 2 22.03 -22.87 -48.34
N PRO A 3 21.21 -23.93 -48.53
CA PRO A 3 20.21 -24.38 -47.55
C PRO A 3 20.71 -24.43 -46.10
N ALA A 4 21.97 -24.78 -45.87
CA ALA A 4 22.56 -24.79 -44.53
C ALA A 4 22.67 -23.38 -43.91
N GLN A 5 23.02 -22.37 -44.72
CA GLN A 5 23.09 -20.98 -44.27
C GLN A 5 21.71 -20.38 -44.00
N PHE A 6 20.71 -20.76 -44.80
CA PHE A 6 19.34 -20.33 -44.57
C PHE A 6 18.77 -20.91 -43.26
N LYS A 7 19.03 -22.20 -42.99
CA LYS A 7 18.65 -22.84 -41.72
C LYS A 7 19.29 -22.14 -40.52
N LEU A 8 20.59 -21.85 -40.61
CA LEU A 8 21.33 -21.16 -39.54
C LEU A 8 20.76 -19.75 -39.28
N LEU A 9 20.39 -19.02 -40.34
CA LEU A 9 19.77 -17.70 -40.22
C LEU A 9 18.40 -17.76 -39.53
N MET A 10 17.58 -18.76 -39.87
CA MET A 10 16.28 -18.96 -39.24
C MET A 10 16.41 -19.33 -37.76
N GLU A 11 17.38 -20.17 -37.41
CA GLU A 11 17.68 -20.53 -36.02
C GLU A 11 18.16 -19.32 -35.22
N ALA A 12 19.06 -18.51 -35.79
CA ALA A 12 19.55 -17.29 -35.15
C ALA A 12 18.42 -16.27 -34.94
N PHE A 13 17.53 -16.10 -35.94
CA PHE A 13 16.37 -15.23 -35.82
C PHE A 13 15.40 -15.70 -34.73
N GLN A 14 15.12 -17.01 -34.67
CA GLN A 14 14.26 -17.59 -33.64
C GLN A 14 14.86 -17.43 -32.23
N GLN A 15 16.17 -17.64 -32.07
CA GLN A 15 16.86 -17.41 -30.80
C GLN A 15 16.83 -15.95 -30.38
N GLN A 16 17.05 -15.02 -31.32
CA GLN A 16 16.97 -13.59 -31.04
C GLN A 16 15.57 -13.18 -30.55
N GLN A 17 14.52 -13.68 -31.21
CA GLN A 17 13.14 -13.42 -30.78
C GLN A 17 12.86 -13.97 -29.37
N GLN A 18 13.35 -15.17 -29.05
CA GLN A 18 13.20 -15.74 -27.71
C GLN A 18 13.97 -14.94 -26.64
N ALA A 19 15.18 -14.49 -26.97
CA ALA A 19 15.99 -13.66 -26.07
C ALA A 19 15.28 -12.34 -25.76
N LEU A 20 14.71 -11.69 -26.78
CA LEU A 20 13.95 -10.45 -26.62
C LEU A 20 12.72 -10.66 -25.72
N ILE A 21 11.95 -11.72 -25.94
CA ILE A 21 10.77 -12.06 -25.12
C ILE A 21 11.16 -12.26 -23.67
N LYS A 22 12.27 -12.98 -23.42
CA LYS A 22 12.77 -13.23 -22.07
C LYS A 22 13.22 -11.95 -21.38
N GLU A 23 13.91 -11.07 -22.11
CA GLU A 23 14.37 -9.79 -21.57
C GLU A 23 13.19 -8.89 -21.18
N VAL A 24 12.20 -8.74 -22.07
CA VAL A 24 10.98 -7.97 -21.79
C VAL A 24 10.23 -8.54 -20.59
N SER A 25 10.14 -9.87 -20.49
CA SER A 25 9.50 -10.54 -19.35
C SER A 25 10.22 -10.25 -18.04
N ASN A 26 11.55 -10.29 -18.03
CA ASN A 26 12.36 -9.99 -16.85
C ASN A 26 12.24 -8.53 -16.43
N GLN A 27 12.27 -7.59 -17.38
CA GLN A 27 12.09 -6.17 -17.11
C GLN A 27 10.71 -5.88 -16.49
N PHE A 28 9.66 -6.50 -17.03
CA PHE A 28 8.32 -6.37 -16.50
C PHE A 28 8.20 -6.93 -15.07
N GLN A 29 8.78 -8.11 -14.82
CA GLN A 29 8.82 -8.69 -13.47
C GLN A 29 9.57 -7.80 -12.47
N ALA A 30 10.71 -7.23 -12.87
CA ALA A 30 11.47 -6.30 -12.04
C ALA A 30 10.64 -5.05 -11.70
N GLN A 31 9.93 -4.48 -12.69
CA GLN A 31 9.05 -3.34 -12.46
C GLN A 31 7.91 -3.67 -11.48
N ILE A 32 7.29 -4.84 -11.61
CA ILE A 32 6.28 -5.31 -10.66
C ILE A 32 6.86 -5.41 -9.25
N GLN A 33 8.04 -6.03 -9.09
CA GLN A 33 8.69 -6.15 -7.79
C GLN A 33 8.97 -4.78 -7.16
N THR A 34 9.46 -3.81 -7.94
CA THR A 34 9.66 -2.45 -7.44
C THR A 34 8.36 -1.81 -6.97
N MET A 35 7.27 -1.93 -7.72
CA MET A 35 5.95 -1.40 -7.33
C MET A 35 5.40 -2.08 -6.06
N VAL A 36 5.60 -3.39 -5.93
CA VAL A 36 5.20 -4.15 -4.73
C VAL A 36 6.00 -3.69 -3.51
N GLN A 37 7.32 -3.54 -3.63
CA GLN A 37 8.18 -3.08 -2.54
C GLN A 37 7.86 -1.65 -2.11
N SER A 38 7.61 -0.73 -3.05
CA SER A 38 7.21 0.64 -2.70
C SER A 38 5.87 0.69 -1.97
N THR A 39 4.92 -0.16 -2.35
CA THR A 39 3.62 -0.26 -1.68
C THR A 39 3.76 -0.87 -0.27
N GLN A 40 4.56 -1.91 -0.12
CA GLN A 40 4.84 -2.51 1.18
C GLN A 40 5.59 -1.56 2.12
N ALA A 41 6.52 -0.76 1.62
CA ALA A 41 7.22 0.25 2.42
C ALA A 41 6.25 1.36 2.90
N GLN A 42 5.32 1.78 2.04
CA GLN A 42 4.26 2.72 2.41
C GLN A 42 3.30 2.13 3.46
N GLN A 43 2.93 0.86 3.35
CA GLN A 43 2.10 0.17 4.34
C GLN A 43 2.86 -0.14 5.65
N ALA A 44 4.15 -0.45 5.59
CA ALA A 44 4.99 -0.66 6.77
C ALA A 44 5.08 0.62 7.62
N GLY A 45 5.04 1.80 6.98
CA GLY A 45 4.94 3.09 7.67
C GLY A 45 3.62 3.33 8.42
N LEU A 46 2.58 2.53 8.13
CA LEU A 46 1.27 2.55 8.80
C LEU A 46 1.14 1.49 9.89
N THR A 47 2.25 0.98 10.43
CA THR A 47 2.23 0.04 11.58
C THR A 47 2.30 0.74 12.94
N ASP A 48 2.71 2.01 12.96
CA ASP A 48 2.75 2.83 14.17
C ASP A 48 1.34 3.28 14.54
N LYS A 49 0.74 2.62 15.53
CA LYS A 49 -0.60 2.91 16.05
C LYS A 49 -0.78 4.38 16.45
N THR A 50 0.28 5.06 16.88
CA THR A 50 0.23 6.50 17.22
C THR A 50 -0.06 7.34 15.98
N LYS A 51 0.67 7.10 14.89
CA LYS A 51 0.44 7.78 13.61
C LYS A 51 -0.92 7.44 13.02
N ILE A 52 -1.35 6.18 13.12
CA ILE A 52 -2.69 5.78 12.66
C ILE A 52 -3.77 6.51 13.46
N GLY A 53 -3.63 6.63 14.78
CA GLY A 53 -4.55 7.39 15.62
C GLY A 53 -4.61 8.87 15.23
N GLN A 54 -3.46 9.50 14.97
CA GLN A 54 -3.40 10.88 14.47
C GLN A 54 -4.08 11.04 13.11
N LEU A 55 -3.86 10.10 12.18
CA LEU A 55 -4.53 10.08 10.87
C LEU A 55 -6.04 9.87 10.99
N LEU A 56 -6.48 9.04 11.94
CA LEU A 56 -7.90 8.86 12.23
C LEU A 56 -8.51 10.18 12.73
N CYS A 57 -7.91 10.82 13.74
CA CYS A 57 -8.36 12.12 14.24
C CYS A 57 -8.38 13.20 13.15
N ALA A 58 -7.41 13.19 12.23
CA ALA A 58 -7.38 14.11 11.09
C ALA A 58 -8.47 13.81 10.05
N SER A 59 -8.79 12.54 9.82
CA SER A 59 -9.74 12.11 8.76
C SER A 59 -11.21 12.25 9.15
N ILE A 60 -11.57 12.15 10.43
CA ILE A 60 -12.96 12.31 10.90
C ILE A 60 -13.42 13.78 10.90
N GLY A 61 -12.50 14.73 10.76
CA GLY A 61 -12.79 16.17 10.73
C GLY A 61 -13.07 16.77 12.12
N SER A 62 -13.11 18.10 12.17
CA SER A 62 -13.23 18.88 13.41
C SER A 62 -14.51 18.59 14.20
N ASP A 63 -15.62 18.36 13.52
CA ASP A 63 -16.93 18.22 14.17
C ASP A 63 -17.00 16.91 14.95
N HIS A 64 -16.58 15.81 14.33
CA HIS A 64 -16.51 14.51 15.01
C HIS A 64 -15.41 14.49 16.07
N TYR A 65 -14.26 15.12 15.81
CA TYR A 65 -13.19 15.25 16.80
C TYR A 65 -13.68 15.97 18.07
N ASN A 66 -14.31 17.12 17.92
CA ASN A 66 -14.85 17.90 19.04
C ASN A 66 -15.98 17.15 19.76
N SER A 67 -16.83 16.44 19.01
CA SER A 67 -17.89 15.60 19.57
C SER A 67 -17.30 14.45 20.41
N MET A 68 -16.21 13.85 19.95
CA MET A 68 -15.49 12.84 20.70
C MET A 68 -14.79 13.40 21.95
N GLU A 69 -14.11 14.56 21.86
CA GLU A 69 -13.54 15.24 23.05
C GLU A 69 -14.64 15.48 24.10
N ALA A 70 -15.81 15.96 23.66
CA ALA A 70 -16.94 16.20 24.55
C ALA A 70 -17.54 14.90 25.12
N PHE A 71 -17.58 13.83 24.33
CA PHE A 71 -18.07 12.52 24.76
C PHE A 71 -17.17 11.86 25.81
N LEU A 72 -15.85 11.99 25.66
CA LEU A 72 -14.85 11.40 26.54
C LEU A 72 -14.61 12.21 27.82
N GLY A 73 -14.82 13.53 27.75
CA GLY A 73 -14.61 14.44 28.86
C GLY A 73 -13.13 14.74 29.13
N PRO A 74 -12.86 15.71 30.03
CA PRO A 74 -11.51 16.22 30.27
C PRO A 74 -10.55 15.20 30.91
N ASP A 75 -11.08 14.15 31.53
CA ASP A 75 -10.29 13.10 32.17
C ASP A 75 -9.65 12.13 31.16
N ASN A 76 -10.15 12.10 29.91
CA ASN A 76 -9.68 11.19 28.85
C ASN A 76 -9.46 11.94 27.52
N PRO A 77 -8.41 12.78 27.42
CA PRO A 77 -8.17 13.54 26.19
C PRO A 77 -7.83 12.62 25.02
N LEU A 78 -8.38 12.89 23.83
CA LEU A 78 -8.20 12.04 22.64
C LEU A 78 -6.73 11.81 22.28
N LYS A 79 -5.90 12.82 22.52
CA LYS A 79 -4.45 12.79 22.22
C LYS A 79 -3.67 11.79 23.06
N SER A 80 -4.21 11.34 24.19
CA SER A 80 -3.58 10.32 25.05
C SER A 80 -4.17 8.93 24.87
N LEU A 81 -5.18 8.75 24.01
CA LEU A 81 -5.78 7.43 23.78
C LEU A 81 -4.95 6.63 22.77
N ASP A 82 -4.70 5.37 23.12
CA ASP A 82 -4.20 4.39 22.16
C ASP A 82 -5.22 4.16 21.04
N TYR A 83 -4.72 3.82 19.84
CA TYR A 83 -5.55 3.61 18.65
C TYR A 83 -6.73 2.66 18.86
N ASP A 84 -6.51 1.54 19.56
CA ASP A 84 -7.58 0.55 19.76
C ASP A 84 -8.70 1.11 20.66
N ILE A 85 -8.35 1.92 21.66
CA ILE A 85 -9.31 2.59 22.54
C ILE A 85 -10.02 3.70 21.75
N LEU A 86 -9.27 4.52 21.00
CA LEU A 86 -9.79 5.58 20.15
C LEU A 86 -10.88 5.07 19.18
N VAL A 87 -10.61 3.95 18.49
CA VAL A 87 -11.59 3.31 17.58
C VAL A 87 -12.80 2.79 18.35
N GLY A 88 -12.58 2.21 19.53
CA GLY A 88 -13.66 1.73 20.40
C GLY A 88 -14.61 2.84 20.81
N GLU A 89 -14.07 3.96 21.27
CA GLU A 89 -14.84 5.13 21.70
C GLU A 89 -15.55 5.82 20.53
N PHE A 90 -14.89 5.93 19.37
CA PHE A 90 -15.53 6.46 18.17
C PHE A 90 -16.74 5.62 17.74
N LYS A 91 -16.62 4.28 17.79
CA LYS A 91 -17.75 3.39 17.51
C LYS A 91 -18.90 3.59 18.50
N LYS A 92 -18.62 3.73 19.80
CA LYS A 92 -19.65 3.98 20.82
C LYS A 92 -20.40 5.28 20.56
N MET A 93 -19.71 6.34 20.12
CA MET A 93 -20.31 7.62 19.76
C MET A 93 -21.28 7.49 18.56
N LEU A 94 -20.95 6.63 17.59
CA LEU A 94 -21.74 6.45 16.37
C LEU A 94 -22.96 5.53 16.54
N ILE A 95 -23.06 4.76 17.62
CA ILE A 95 -24.20 3.87 17.86
C ILE A 95 -25.41 4.71 18.31
N PRO A 96 -26.53 4.71 17.56
CA PRO A 96 -27.76 5.37 17.99
C PRO A 96 -28.24 4.75 19.30
N LYS A 97 -28.62 5.60 20.26
CA LYS A 97 -29.25 5.16 21.51
C LYS A 97 -30.71 4.81 21.32
#